data_AF-A0A2E5EM71-F1
#
_entry.id   AF-A0A2E5EM71-F1
#
_cell.length_a   1.000
_cell.length_b   1.000
_cell.length_c   1.000
_cell.angle_alpha   90.00
_cell.angle_beta   90.00
_cell.angle_gamma   90.00
#
_symmetry.space_group_name_H-M   'P 1'
#
loop_
_entity.id
_entity.type
_entity.pdbx_description
1 polymer ?
#
loop_
_entity_poly.entity_id
_entity_poly.type
_entity_poly.pdbx_seq_one_letter_code
_entity_poly.pdbx_strand_id
1 'polypeptide(L)'
;MTLHSETMSLIRQITEDEVMGLGNFLNDAQIDHSELRAPGFIFKGVELQCSGVFSFAGADVPEDGFPLNTPVQHIGIGLPAIDLEVTVQGDGVDNSSYRVDLMNQTGDCAGFTERRIEFPAGSPGRIGLHLLFAILDSSDEEHFKSASWHGVFIDMLTFLHTKGRATDRFPGWELIRADSRDWIVCFGKGDWAVVFTTNGDGFMERYAYNITESRWAYGRIPIGACIVSHHLNGTHEIRSTTIPGLK
;
A
#
# COMPACT_ATOMS: atom_id res chain seq x y z
N MET A 1 2.44 43.07 16.19
CA MET A 1 2.38 41.62 15.93
C MET A 1 1.00 41.29 15.38
N THR A 2 0.91 41.41 14.06
CA THR A 2 -0.24 41.15 13.19
C THR A 2 0.41 40.63 11.90
N LEU A 3 0.84 39.36 11.89
CA LEU A 3 1.66 38.81 10.79
C LEU A 3 0.96 37.72 9.97
N HIS A 4 -0.35 37.50 10.21
CA HIS A 4 -1.12 36.45 9.52
C HIS A 4 -2.36 36.98 8.80
N SER A 5 -2.85 38.16 9.17
CA SER A 5 -3.94 38.86 8.47
C SER A 5 -3.43 39.62 7.24
N GLU A 6 -2.22 40.19 7.30
CA GLU A 6 -1.62 40.92 6.19
C GLU A 6 -1.22 39.99 5.02
N THR A 7 -0.84 38.75 5.29
CA THR A 7 -0.44 37.77 4.26
C THR A 7 -1.62 37.24 3.45
N MET A 8 -2.80 37.10 4.06
CA MET A 8 -4.02 36.64 3.38
C MET A 8 -4.78 37.77 2.68
N SER A 9 -4.58 39.02 3.10
CA SER A 9 -5.07 40.20 2.37
C SER A 9 -4.26 40.46 1.09
N LEU A 10 -2.97 40.09 1.06
CA LEU A 10 -2.11 40.27 -0.12
C LEU A 10 -2.50 39.34 -1.29
N ILE A 11 -3.12 38.19 -1.00
CA ILE A 11 -3.46 37.18 -2.01
C ILE A 11 -4.83 37.45 -2.67
N ARG A 12 -5.65 38.33 -2.10
CA ARG A 12 -7.05 38.50 -2.52
C ARG A 12 -7.36 39.79 -3.28
N GLN A 13 -6.34 40.51 -3.74
CA GLN A 13 -6.53 41.76 -4.48
C GLN A 13 -5.61 41.92 -5.69
N ILE A 14 -5.32 40.81 -6.38
CA ILE A 14 -4.73 40.89 -7.72
C ILE A 14 -5.84 41.34 -8.68
N THR A 15 -5.87 42.63 -8.98
CA THR A 15 -6.73 43.20 -10.02
C THR A 15 -6.19 42.84 -11.41
N GLU A 16 -7.03 42.87 -12.45
CA GLU A 16 -6.63 42.55 -13.83
C GLU A 16 -5.43 43.39 -14.30
N ASP A 17 -5.25 44.60 -13.74
CA ASP A 17 -4.09 45.47 -13.98
C ASP A 17 -2.76 44.89 -13.46
N GLU A 18 -2.77 44.12 -12.36
CA GLU A 18 -1.57 43.46 -11.81
C GLU A 18 -1.20 42.18 -12.59
N VAL A 19 -2.18 41.47 -13.14
CA VAL A 19 -1.94 40.33 -14.05
C VAL A 19 -1.33 40.81 -15.37
N MET A 20 -1.81 41.95 -15.89
CA MET A 20 -1.16 42.60 -17.04
C MET A 20 0.21 43.19 -16.69
N GLY A 21 0.39 43.68 -15.47
CA GLY A 21 1.70 44.09 -14.93
C GLY A 21 2.72 42.94 -14.87
N LEU A 22 2.28 41.73 -14.49
CA LEU A 22 3.11 40.53 -14.50
C LEU A 22 3.52 40.12 -15.92
N GLY A 23 2.60 40.24 -16.89
CA GLY A 23 2.89 39.99 -18.31
C GLY A 23 3.94 40.96 -18.88
N ASN A 24 3.86 42.24 -18.51
CA ASN A 24 4.84 43.25 -18.91
C ASN A 24 6.20 43.06 -18.21
N PHE A 25 6.21 42.70 -16.92
CA PHE A 25 7.43 42.38 -16.18
C PHE A 25 8.17 41.16 -16.78
N LEU A 26 7.43 40.12 -17.18
CA LEU A 26 7.99 38.93 -17.81
C LEU A 26 8.52 39.19 -19.23
N ASN A 27 7.89 40.10 -19.99
CA ASN A 27 8.38 40.54 -21.30
C ASN A 27 9.64 41.41 -21.18
N ASP A 28 9.69 42.33 -20.21
CA ASP A 28 10.87 43.18 -19.99
C ASP A 28 12.07 42.41 -19.44
N ALA A 29 11.83 41.33 -18.71
CA ALA A 29 12.88 40.47 -18.16
C ALA A 29 13.56 39.55 -19.21
N GLN A 30 13.11 39.54 -20.47
CA GLN A 30 13.59 38.65 -21.55
C GLN A 30 13.73 37.18 -21.12
N ILE A 31 12.82 36.70 -20.26
CA ILE A 31 12.83 35.31 -19.79
C ILE A 31 12.44 34.42 -20.98
N ASP A 32 13.32 33.48 -21.33
CA ASP A 32 13.08 32.55 -22.42
C ASP A 32 11.78 31.76 -22.17
N HIS A 33 10.93 31.65 -23.19
CA HIS A 33 9.68 30.89 -23.12
C HIS A 33 9.89 29.43 -22.74
N SER A 34 11.10 28.90 -22.91
CA SER A 34 11.50 27.57 -22.43
C SER A 34 11.56 27.50 -20.88
N GLU A 35 11.95 28.59 -20.21
CA GLU A 35 12.03 28.69 -18.75
C GLU A 35 10.67 28.91 -18.08
N LEU A 36 9.69 29.47 -18.79
CA LEU A 36 8.29 29.63 -18.32
C LEU A 36 7.50 28.31 -18.25
N ARG A 37 7.97 27.24 -18.90
CA ARG A 37 7.33 25.92 -18.78
C ARG A 37 7.52 25.31 -17.39
N ALA A 38 8.68 25.52 -16.77
CA ALA A 38 8.99 24.92 -15.47
C ALA A 38 8.06 25.42 -14.34
N PRO A 39 7.81 26.74 -14.18
CA PRO A 39 6.82 27.25 -13.23
C PRO A 39 5.40 26.75 -13.52
N GLY A 40 5.00 26.66 -14.79
CA GLY A 40 3.67 26.17 -15.17
C GLY A 40 3.37 24.73 -14.72
N PHE A 41 4.37 23.84 -14.77
CA PHE A 41 4.23 22.48 -14.23
C PHE A 41 4.21 22.44 -12.70
N ILE A 42 4.94 23.36 -12.04
CA ILE A 42 4.96 23.46 -10.59
C ILE A 42 3.59 23.95 -10.07
N PHE A 43 3.01 24.98 -10.69
CA PHE A 43 1.69 25.49 -10.27
C PHE A 43 0.55 24.50 -10.53
N LYS A 44 0.59 23.74 -11.64
CA LYS A 44 -0.40 22.69 -11.90
C LYS A 44 -0.26 21.48 -10.98
N GLY A 45 0.97 21.18 -10.54
CA GLY A 45 1.24 20.18 -9.50
C GLY A 45 0.71 20.60 -8.12
N VAL A 46 0.81 21.87 -7.77
CA VAL A 46 0.28 22.42 -6.51
C VAL A 46 -1.25 22.48 -6.52
N GLU A 47 -1.87 22.86 -7.64
CA GLU A 47 -3.34 22.88 -7.79
C GLU A 47 -3.97 21.48 -7.62
N LEU A 48 -3.33 20.43 -8.15
CA LEU A 48 -3.77 19.04 -7.99
C LEU A 48 -3.47 18.45 -6.61
N GLN A 49 -2.39 18.89 -5.95
CA GLN A 49 -2.03 18.42 -4.61
C GLN A 49 -2.83 19.08 -3.49
N CYS A 50 -3.34 20.30 -3.72
CA CYS A 50 -4.08 21.05 -2.71
C CYS A 50 -5.60 20.91 -2.83
N SER A 51 -6.13 20.47 -3.98
CA SER A 51 -7.58 20.52 -4.18
C SER A 51 -8.33 19.40 -3.47
N GLY A 52 -7.82 18.17 -3.34
CA GLY A 52 -8.46 17.10 -2.52
C GLY A 52 -9.96 16.87 -2.74
N VAL A 53 -10.53 17.42 -3.82
CA VAL A 53 -11.95 17.67 -4.01
C VAL A 53 -12.21 17.52 -5.52
N PHE A 54 -12.40 16.27 -5.93
CA PHE A 54 -13.54 16.00 -6.79
C PHE A 54 -14.56 15.25 -5.93
N SER A 55 -15.44 16.06 -5.34
CA SER A 55 -16.71 15.64 -4.77
C SER A 55 -17.70 15.57 -5.92
N PHE A 56 -18.39 14.45 -6.09
CA PHE A 56 -19.69 14.45 -6.73
C PHE A 56 -20.72 14.19 -5.64
N ALA A 57 -21.80 14.96 -5.71
CA ALA A 57 -23.01 14.84 -4.92
C ALA A 57 -24.12 14.43 -5.88
N GLY A 58 -24.60 13.21 -5.73
CA GLY A 58 -25.46 12.52 -6.68
C GLY A 58 -25.35 11.00 -6.52
N ALA A 59 -25.86 10.46 -5.41
CA ALA A 59 -25.90 9.02 -5.13
C ALA A 59 -24.56 8.32 -5.49
N ASP A 60 -23.54 8.73 -4.74
CA ASP A 60 -22.15 8.86 -5.16
C ASP A 60 -21.41 7.52 -5.23
N VAL A 61 -21.23 7.01 -6.45
CA VAL A 61 -20.12 6.09 -6.73
C VAL A 61 -18.85 6.96 -6.72
N PRO A 62 -17.91 6.76 -5.76
CA PRO A 62 -16.64 7.48 -5.78
C PRO A 62 -15.90 7.21 -7.09
N GLU A 63 -14.92 8.04 -7.44
CA GLU A 63 -14.11 7.85 -8.67
C GLU A 63 -13.47 6.46 -8.77
N ASP A 64 -13.34 5.75 -7.64
CA ASP A 64 -12.78 4.40 -7.57
C ASP A 64 -13.77 3.27 -7.92
N GLY A 65 -15.03 3.60 -8.22
CA GLY A 65 -16.02 2.69 -8.78
C GLY A 65 -16.87 1.90 -7.78
N PHE A 66 -16.79 2.17 -6.47
CA PHE A 66 -17.49 1.38 -5.45
C PHE A 66 -18.36 2.20 -4.50
N PRO A 67 -19.69 1.96 -4.41
CA PRO A 67 -20.53 2.59 -3.40
C PRO A 67 -19.98 2.34 -1.98
N LEU A 68 -20.03 3.35 -1.11
CA LEU A 68 -19.56 3.22 0.29
C LEU A 68 -20.28 2.11 1.08
N ASN A 69 -21.51 1.77 0.68
CA ASN A 69 -22.33 0.75 1.33
C ASN A 69 -22.15 -0.65 0.72
N THR A 70 -21.12 -0.85 -0.13
CA THR A 70 -20.83 -2.17 -0.70
C THR A 70 -20.52 -3.16 0.42
N PRO A 71 -21.19 -4.32 0.49
CA PRO A 71 -20.90 -5.33 1.51
C PRO A 71 -19.46 -5.81 1.42
N VAL A 72 -18.76 -5.78 2.56
CA VAL A 72 -17.37 -6.21 2.67
C VAL A 72 -17.29 -7.51 3.45
N GLN A 73 -16.55 -8.47 2.93
CA GLN A 73 -16.17 -9.69 3.64
C GLN A 73 -14.73 -9.57 4.12
N HIS A 74 -14.49 -9.97 5.38
CA HIS A 74 -13.17 -9.98 6.00
C HIS A 74 -12.77 -11.43 6.24
N ILE A 75 -11.64 -11.82 5.66
CA ILE A 75 -11.16 -13.19 5.69
C ILE A 75 -9.74 -13.17 6.23
N GLY A 76 -9.50 -13.87 7.35
CA GLY A 76 -8.16 -14.01 7.91
C GLY A 76 -7.25 -14.81 6.97
N ILE A 77 -6.02 -14.34 6.77
CA ILE A 77 -5.00 -15.03 5.96
C ILE A 77 -4.02 -15.71 6.91
N GLY A 78 -3.76 -16.99 6.67
CA GLY A 78 -2.77 -17.76 7.40
C GLY A 78 -2.02 -18.71 6.47
N LEU A 79 -0.75 -18.96 6.76
CA LEU A 79 0.02 -19.99 6.08
C LEU A 79 -0.46 -21.38 6.52
N PRO A 80 -0.72 -22.31 5.58
CA PRO A 80 -0.97 -23.68 5.93
C PRO A 80 0.33 -24.36 6.41
N ALA A 81 0.17 -25.41 7.21
CA ALA A 81 1.24 -26.32 7.54
C ALA A 81 1.32 -27.38 6.44
N ILE A 82 2.46 -27.47 5.77
CA ILE A 82 2.69 -28.41 4.66
C ILE A 82 3.82 -29.33 5.08
N ASP A 83 3.58 -30.64 5.07
CA ASP A 83 4.57 -31.64 5.47
C ASP A 83 5.66 -31.80 4.40
N LEU A 84 6.52 -30.78 4.30
CA LEU A 84 7.59 -30.69 3.34
C LEU A 84 8.77 -29.88 3.89
N GLU A 85 9.95 -30.49 3.84
CA GLU A 85 11.24 -29.84 4.10
C GLU A 85 12.03 -29.80 2.79
N VAL A 86 12.50 -28.61 2.41
CA VAL A 86 13.26 -28.39 1.18
C VAL A 86 14.56 -27.65 1.46
N THR A 87 15.53 -27.86 0.59
CA THR A 87 16.78 -27.11 0.57
C THR A 87 16.75 -26.14 -0.61
N VAL A 88 16.79 -24.84 -0.31
CA VAL A 88 16.73 -23.77 -1.32
C VAL A 88 18.13 -23.19 -1.53
N GLN A 89 18.52 -22.97 -2.78
CA GLN A 89 19.79 -22.32 -3.09
C GLN A 89 19.72 -20.82 -2.78
N GLY A 90 20.77 -20.27 -2.20
CA GLY A 90 20.89 -18.84 -1.96
C GLY A 90 21.16 -18.06 -3.25
N ASP A 91 20.74 -16.80 -3.29
CA ASP A 91 20.88 -15.90 -4.45
C ASP A 91 22.34 -15.43 -4.73
N GLY A 92 23.36 -16.07 -4.15
CA GLY A 92 24.73 -15.55 -4.03
C GLY A 92 25.86 -16.45 -4.54
N VAL A 93 27.08 -15.88 -4.55
CA VAL A 93 28.34 -16.43 -5.10
C VAL A 93 28.84 -17.68 -4.36
N ASP A 94 28.38 -17.92 -3.12
CA ASP A 94 28.99 -18.90 -2.23
C ASP A 94 28.36 -20.30 -2.29
N ASN A 95 27.50 -20.61 -3.27
CA ASN A 95 26.76 -21.88 -3.37
C ASN A 95 26.09 -22.28 -2.04
N SER A 96 25.72 -21.31 -1.22
CA SER A 96 25.10 -21.55 0.07
C SER A 96 23.70 -22.06 -0.12
N SER A 97 23.35 -23.16 0.53
CA SER A 97 22.00 -23.70 0.55
C SER A 97 21.36 -23.50 1.93
N TYR A 98 20.07 -23.20 1.95
CA TYR A 98 19.30 -22.96 3.17
C TYR A 98 18.21 -24.00 3.34
N ARG A 99 18.05 -24.50 4.55
CA ARG A 99 16.96 -25.42 4.89
C ARG A 99 15.70 -24.63 5.20
N VAL A 100 14.59 -25.08 4.61
CA VAL A 100 13.25 -24.53 4.78
C VAL A 100 12.30 -25.64 5.17
N ASP A 101 11.55 -25.42 6.26
CA ASP A 101 10.50 -26.30 6.75
C ASP A 101 9.15 -25.58 6.60
N LEU A 102 8.30 -26.10 5.69
CA LEU A 102 6.98 -25.53 5.41
C LEU A 102 5.90 -25.97 6.42
N MET A 103 6.16 -27.00 7.22
CA MET A 103 5.26 -27.46 8.27
C MET A 103 5.26 -26.46 9.41
N ASN A 104 6.45 -26.02 9.82
CA ASN A 104 6.63 -25.03 10.88
C ASN A 104 6.82 -23.59 10.36
N GLN A 105 6.86 -23.42 9.04
CA GLN A 105 7.21 -22.17 8.34
C GLN A 105 8.49 -21.54 8.89
N THR A 106 9.57 -22.33 8.91
CA THR A 106 10.89 -21.91 9.40
C THR A 106 11.97 -22.02 8.34
N GLY A 107 13.05 -21.26 8.52
CA GLY A 107 14.27 -21.42 7.72
C GLY A 107 15.51 -21.04 8.51
N ASP A 108 16.66 -21.55 8.10
CA ASP A 108 17.95 -21.31 8.78
C ASP A 108 18.72 -20.09 8.24
N CYS A 109 18.26 -19.47 7.16
CA CYS A 109 18.87 -18.25 6.63
C CYS A 109 18.81 -17.08 7.65
N ALA A 110 19.87 -16.27 7.70
CA ALA A 110 20.00 -15.14 8.64
C ALA A 110 18.80 -14.18 8.57
N GLY A 111 18.30 -13.90 7.35
CA GLY A 111 17.13 -13.06 7.15
C GLY A 111 15.85 -13.58 7.81
N PHE A 112 15.74 -14.90 8.02
CA PHE A 112 14.64 -15.50 8.77
C PHE A 112 14.92 -15.47 10.28
N THR A 113 16.06 -16.01 10.70
CA THR A 113 16.38 -16.19 12.13
C THR A 113 16.49 -14.87 12.88
N GLU A 114 17.00 -13.81 12.24
CA GLU A 114 17.15 -12.50 12.88
C GLU A 114 15.88 -11.66 12.89
N ARG A 115 14.98 -11.85 11.92
CA ARG A 115 13.92 -10.87 11.61
C ARG A 115 12.52 -11.41 11.51
N ARG A 116 12.34 -12.73 11.42
CA ARG A 116 11.05 -13.36 11.12
C ARG A 116 10.64 -14.43 12.12
N ILE A 117 11.59 -14.98 12.88
CA ILE A 117 11.31 -15.99 13.91
C ILE A 117 10.34 -15.50 14.99
N GLU A 118 10.28 -14.18 15.23
CA GLU A 118 9.40 -13.55 16.22
C GLU A 118 7.90 -13.61 15.89
N PHE A 119 7.54 -13.75 14.61
CA PHE A 119 6.13 -13.90 14.22
C PHE A 119 5.64 -15.30 14.60
N PRO A 120 4.35 -15.52 14.90
CA PRO A 120 3.85 -16.87 15.17
C PRO A 120 3.82 -17.74 13.89
N ALA A 121 3.88 -19.06 14.06
CA ALA A 121 3.61 -20.01 12.97
C ALA A 121 2.22 -19.73 12.38
N GLY A 122 2.07 -19.90 11.07
CA GLY A 122 0.88 -19.52 10.32
C GLY A 122 0.83 -18.04 9.91
N SER A 123 1.72 -17.16 10.39
CA SER A 123 1.71 -15.75 9.96
C SER A 123 2.40 -15.55 8.61
N PRO A 124 1.79 -14.85 7.63
CA PRO A 124 2.49 -14.43 6.41
C PRO A 124 3.71 -13.54 6.65
N GLY A 125 3.83 -12.90 7.82
CA GLY A 125 5.04 -12.17 8.24
C GLY A 125 6.29 -13.05 8.35
N ARG A 126 6.13 -14.38 8.43
CA ARG A 126 7.25 -15.34 8.44
C ARG A 126 7.89 -15.58 7.08
N ILE A 127 7.24 -15.19 5.98
CA ILE A 127 7.70 -15.53 4.63
C ILE A 127 8.94 -14.71 4.23
N GLY A 128 10.12 -15.28 4.47
CA GLY A 128 11.39 -14.81 3.90
C GLY A 128 11.52 -15.17 2.42
N LEU A 129 12.61 -14.72 1.76
CA LEU A 129 12.86 -15.01 0.34
C LEU A 129 12.91 -16.51 0.04
N HIS A 130 13.67 -17.28 0.83
CA HIS A 130 13.77 -18.73 0.62
C HIS A 130 12.46 -19.46 0.94
N LEU A 131 11.71 -19.01 1.94
CA LEU A 131 10.38 -19.57 2.25
C LEU A 131 9.39 -19.28 1.11
N LEU A 132 9.45 -18.08 0.54
CA LEU A 132 8.66 -17.68 -0.62
C LEU A 132 8.97 -18.57 -1.82
N PHE A 133 10.25 -18.79 -2.12
CA PHE A 133 10.66 -19.69 -3.19
C PHE A 133 10.14 -21.11 -2.94
N ALA A 134 10.37 -21.64 -1.73
CA ALA A 134 9.89 -22.96 -1.36
C ALA A 134 8.37 -23.09 -1.52
N ILE A 135 7.58 -22.11 -1.08
CA ILE A 135 6.11 -22.13 -1.22
C ILE A 135 5.67 -22.12 -2.69
N LEU A 136 6.32 -21.30 -3.53
CA LEU A 136 5.97 -21.20 -4.95
C LEU A 136 6.42 -22.44 -5.73
N ASP A 137 7.56 -23.02 -5.40
CA ASP A 137 8.10 -24.24 -6.04
C ASP A 137 7.38 -25.50 -5.56
N SER A 138 7.03 -25.55 -4.27
CA SER A 138 6.28 -26.65 -3.66
C SER A 138 4.77 -26.55 -3.85
N SER A 139 4.31 -25.66 -4.72
CA SER A 139 2.88 -25.47 -4.96
C SER A 139 2.30 -26.67 -5.72
N ASP A 140 2.34 -27.84 -5.09
CA ASP A 140 1.33 -28.86 -5.27
C ASP A 140 0.01 -28.21 -4.87
N GLU A 141 -0.63 -27.69 -5.90
CA GLU A 141 -1.79 -26.81 -5.88
C GLU A 141 -2.89 -27.26 -4.90
N GLU A 142 -2.98 -28.56 -4.60
CA GLU A 142 -3.99 -29.14 -3.72
C GLU A 142 -3.94 -28.64 -2.27
N HIS A 143 -2.74 -28.37 -1.71
CA HIS A 143 -2.61 -28.03 -0.28
C HIS A 143 -3.14 -26.63 0.05
N PHE A 144 -3.13 -25.73 -0.93
CA PHE A 144 -3.60 -24.37 -0.73
C PHE A 144 -4.94 -24.05 -1.41
N LYS A 145 -5.35 -24.79 -2.45
CA LYS A 145 -6.58 -24.54 -3.24
C LYS A 145 -7.89 -24.53 -2.46
N SER A 146 -7.92 -25.07 -1.24
CA SER A 146 -9.14 -25.14 -0.44
C SER A 146 -9.58 -23.80 0.16
N ALA A 147 -8.67 -22.82 0.26
CA ALA A 147 -8.97 -21.54 0.88
C ALA A 147 -9.43 -20.49 -0.15
N SER A 148 -10.51 -19.77 0.16
CA SER A 148 -11.09 -18.73 -0.71
C SER A 148 -10.16 -17.53 -0.96
N TRP A 149 -9.10 -17.38 -0.17
CA TRP A 149 -8.07 -16.35 -0.29
C TRP A 149 -6.84 -16.81 -1.07
N HIS A 150 -6.75 -18.09 -1.44
CA HIS A 150 -5.52 -18.68 -1.99
C HIS A 150 -5.04 -18.00 -3.27
N GLY A 151 -5.92 -17.83 -4.27
CA GLY A 151 -5.54 -17.31 -5.58
C GLY A 151 -4.88 -15.93 -5.49
N VAL A 152 -5.57 -14.97 -4.88
CA VAL A 152 -5.04 -13.60 -4.71
C VAL A 152 -3.77 -13.57 -3.84
N PHE A 153 -3.64 -14.48 -2.88
CA PHE A 153 -2.43 -14.59 -2.06
C PHE A 153 -1.24 -15.10 -2.86
N ILE A 154 -1.42 -16.11 -3.73
CA ILE A 154 -0.37 -16.58 -4.65
C ILE A 154 0.02 -15.51 -5.65
N ASP A 155 -0.94 -14.75 -6.19
CA ASP A 155 -0.65 -13.64 -7.09
C ASP A 155 0.24 -12.59 -6.40
N MET A 156 -0.04 -12.29 -5.13
CA MET A 156 0.77 -11.39 -4.32
C MET A 156 2.17 -11.96 -4.05
N LEU A 157 2.28 -13.24 -3.68
CA LEU A 157 3.58 -13.90 -3.47
C LEU A 157 4.42 -13.91 -4.76
N THR A 158 3.78 -14.21 -5.89
CA THR A 158 4.41 -14.18 -7.21
C THR A 158 4.91 -12.77 -7.55
N PHE A 159 4.08 -11.74 -7.33
CA PHE A 159 4.48 -10.34 -7.46
C PHE A 159 5.72 -10.02 -6.63
N LEU A 160 5.73 -10.37 -5.34
CA LEU A 160 6.88 -10.14 -4.45
C LEU A 160 8.13 -10.88 -4.93
N HIS A 161 7.99 -12.13 -5.36
CA HIS A 161 9.08 -12.93 -5.91
C HIS A 161 9.68 -12.28 -7.16
N THR A 162 8.86 -11.83 -8.11
CA THR A 162 9.37 -11.13 -9.32
C THR A 162 10.11 -9.82 -9.00
N LYS A 163 9.87 -9.22 -7.84
CA LYS A 163 10.57 -8.03 -7.36
C LYS A 163 11.79 -8.35 -6.49
N GLY A 164 12.10 -9.63 -6.26
CA GLY A 164 13.15 -10.06 -5.34
C GLY A 164 12.87 -9.61 -3.90
N ARG A 165 11.59 -9.62 -3.50
CA ARG A 165 11.15 -9.14 -2.19
C ARG A 165 10.47 -10.26 -1.40
N ALA A 166 10.74 -10.27 -0.10
CA ALA A 166 9.99 -11.07 0.85
C ALA A 166 8.73 -10.32 1.31
N THR A 167 7.84 -10.99 2.05
CA THR A 167 6.64 -10.33 2.58
C THR A 167 6.97 -9.25 3.60
N ASP A 168 6.05 -8.31 3.78
CA ASP A 168 6.12 -7.34 4.86
C ASP A 168 6.06 -8.05 6.23
N ARG A 169 6.86 -7.57 7.19
CA ARG A 169 7.02 -8.20 8.52
C ARG A 169 5.94 -7.71 9.47
N PHE A 170 4.70 -8.02 9.14
CA PHE A 170 3.52 -7.51 9.83
C PHE A 170 2.77 -8.62 10.56
N PRO A 171 2.30 -8.39 11.80
CA PRO A 171 1.58 -9.39 12.58
C PRO A 171 0.15 -9.64 12.08
N GLY A 172 -0.49 -8.62 11.50
CA GLY A 172 -1.87 -8.71 11.02
C GLY A 172 -1.94 -8.79 9.51
N TRP A 173 -2.65 -9.79 8.99
CA TRP A 173 -2.92 -9.99 7.58
C TRP A 173 -4.38 -10.38 7.39
N GLU A 174 -5.02 -9.79 6.39
CA GLU A 174 -6.41 -10.06 6.05
C GLU A 174 -6.64 -9.89 4.56
N LEU A 175 -7.64 -10.62 4.06
CA LEU A 175 -8.23 -10.40 2.77
C LEU A 175 -9.54 -9.64 2.97
N ILE A 176 -9.65 -8.49 2.33
CA ILE A 176 -10.88 -7.75 2.16
C ILE A 176 -11.45 -8.13 0.80
N ARG A 177 -12.71 -8.53 0.75
CA ARG A 177 -13.42 -8.85 -0.49
C ARG A 177 -14.70 -8.04 -0.59
N ALA A 178 -14.88 -7.36 -1.72
CA ALA A 178 -16.10 -6.64 -2.06
C ALA A 178 -16.40 -6.82 -3.54
N ASP A 179 -17.62 -7.26 -3.86
CA ASP A 179 -18.05 -7.67 -5.20
C ASP A 179 -17.07 -8.65 -5.87
N SER A 180 -16.38 -8.20 -6.92
CA SER A 180 -15.42 -8.98 -7.72
C SER A 180 -13.97 -8.61 -7.44
N ARG A 181 -13.71 -7.84 -6.37
CA ARG A 181 -12.36 -7.37 -6.02
C ARG A 181 -11.91 -7.85 -4.66
N ASP A 182 -10.61 -8.07 -4.62
CA ASP A 182 -9.86 -8.58 -3.49
C ASP A 182 -8.72 -7.61 -3.16
N TRP A 183 -8.54 -7.32 -1.87
CA TRP A 183 -7.41 -6.56 -1.35
C TRP A 183 -6.77 -7.34 -0.21
N ILE A 184 -5.48 -7.64 -0.33
CA ILE A 184 -4.71 -8.16 0.79
C ILE A 184 -4.17 -6.97 1.57
N VAL A 185 -4.55 -6.90 2.84
CA VAL A 185 -4.13 -5.84 3.74
C VAL A 185 -3.23 -6.43 4.82
N CYS A 186 -2.14 -5.75 5.10
CA CYS A 186 -1.27 -6.09 6.21
C CYS A 186 -0.92 -4.87 7.06
N PHE A 187 -0.90 -5.08 8.38
CA PHE A 187 -0.85 -4.02 9.39
C PHE A 187 0.49 -4.00 10.11
N GLY A 188 1.20 -2.88 9.99
CA GLY A 188 2.46 -2.70 10.69
C GLY A 188 2.33 -2.33 12.17
N LYS A 189 3.48 -2.32 12.85
CA LYS A 189 3.64 -1.61 14.11
C LYS A 189 3.69 -0.11 13.78
N GLY A 190 2.57 0.59 13.98
CA GLY A 190 2.43 2.03 13.73
C GLY A 190 1.31 2.34 12.75
N ASP A 191 1.37 3.55 12.20
CA ASP A 191 0.23 4.15 11.50
C ASP A 191 0.13 3.73 10.03
N TRP A 192 0.95 2.79 9.56
CA TRP A 192 0.97 2.39 8.15
C TRP A 192 0.42 0.98 7.94
N ALA A 193 -0.51 0.88 7.00
CA ALA A 193 -0.94 -0.36 6.37
C ALA A 193 -0.38 -0.47 4.96
N VAL A 194 -0.12 -1.70 4.53
CA VAL A 194 0.22 -2.02 3.15
C VAL A 194 -0.95 -2.76 2.54
N VAL A 195 -1.28 -2.40 1.31
CA VAL A 195 -2.41 -2.96 0.57
C VAL A 195 -1.91 -3.50 -0.77
N PHE A 196 -2.24 -4.75 -1.07
CA PHE A 196 -1.98 -5.37 -2.36
C PHE A 196 -3.30 -5.63 -3.08
N THR A 197 -3.38 -5.23 -4.34
CA THR A 197 -4.54 -5.49 -5.21
C THR A 197 -4.15 -5.37 -6.68
N THR A 198 -5.01 -5.85 -7.58
CA THR A 198 -4.82 -5.69 -9.02
C THR A 198 -5.21 -4.29 -9.49
N ASN A 199 -4.39 -3.69 -10.34
CA ASN A 199 -4.67 -2.40 -10.97
C ASN A 199 -5.70 -2.56 -12.11
N GLY A 200 -5.97 -1.46 -12.83
CA GLY A 200 -6.93 -1.48 -13.95
C GLY A 200 -6.55 -2.40 -15.10
N ASP A 201 -5.26 -2.70 -15.25
CA ASP A 201 -4.70 -3.60 -16.26
C ASP A 201 -4.61 -5.06 -15.78
N GLY A 202 -5.07 -5.34 -14.55
CA GLY A 202 -5.04 -6.68 -13.96
C GLY A 202 -3.70 -7.08 -13.33
N PHE A 203 -2.72 -6.17 -13.24
CA PHE A 203 -1.44 -6.46 -12.59
C PHE A 203 -1.49 -6.17 -11.09
N MET A 204 -0.92 -7.07 -10.29
CA MET A 204 -0.76 -6.86 -8.85
C MET A 204 0.13 -5.64 -8.57
N GLU A 205 -0.34 -4.75 -7.71
CA GLU A 205 0.39 -3.59 -7.22
C GLU A 205 0.38 -3.50 -5.70
N ARG A 206 1.33 -2.74 -5.15
CA ARG A 206 1.49 -2.50 -3.72
C ARG A 206 1.29 -1.02 -3.41
N TYR A 207 0.38 -0.74 -2.49
CA TYR A 207 0.03 0.59 -2.01
C TYR A 207 0.34 0.69 -0.51
N ALA A 208 0.48 1.92 -0.01
CA ALA A 208 0.65 2.19 1.40
C ALA A 208 -0.37 3.24 1.85
N TYR A 209 -0.97 3.01 3.01
CA TYR A 209 -1.98 3.89 3.59
C TYR A 209 -1.59 4.27 5.01
N ASN A 210 -1.59 5.56 5.31
CA ASN A 210 -1.41 6.08 6.65
C ASN A 210 -2.78 6.18 7.32
N ILE A 211 -2.97 5.38 8.35
CA ILE A 211 -4.18 5.23 9.14
C ILE A 211 -4.46 6.51 9.95
N THR A 212 -3.45 7.02 10.69
CA THR A 212 -3.60 8.22 11.53
C THR A 212 -3.91 9.47 10.71
N GLU A 213 -3.22 9.63 9.57
CA GLU A 213 -3.43 10.76 8.66
C GLU A 213 -4.57 10.52 7.66
N SER A 214 -5.17 9.31 7.68
CA SER A 214 -6.24 8.88 6.77
C SER A 214 -5.95 9.18 5.30
N ARG A 215 -4.73 8.86 4.83
CA ARG A 215 -4.30 9.15 3.46
C ARG A 215 -3.44 8.08 2.82
N TRP A 216 -3.52 7.99 1.50
CA TRP A 216 -2.64 7.16 0.70
C TRP A 216 -1.25 7.79 0.52
N ALA A 217 -0.23 6.96 0.40
CA ALA A 217 1.12 7.40 0.12
C ALA A 217 1.27 7.89 -1.33
N TYR A 218 1.99 8.99 -1.53
CA TYR A 218 2.51 9.45 -2.82
C TYR A 218 1.48 9.59 -3.96
N GLY A 219 0.24 9.98 -3.63
CA GLY A 219 -0.78 10.39 -4.62
C GLY A 219 -1.31 9.28 -5.52
N ARG A 220 -1.00 8.01 -5.25
CA ARG A 220 -1.59 6.86 -5.94
C ARG A 220 -2.57 6.17 -5.01
N ILE A 221 -3.76 5.86 -5.53
CA ILE A 221 -4.80 5.15 -4.80
C ILE A 221 -5.15 3.86 -5.54
N PRO A 222 -5.44 2.75 -4.84
CA PRO A 222 -5.95 1.55 -5.48
C PRO A 222 -7.39 1.76 -5.95
N ILE A 223 -7.84 0.91 -6.87
CA ILE A 223 -9.27 0.79 -7.18
C ILE A 223 -9.99 0.27 -5.92
N GLY A 224 -11.13 0.87 -5.56
CA GLY A 224 -11.84 0.63 -4.29
C GLY A 224 -11.13 1.21 -3.05
N ALA A 225 -10.28 2.23 -3.23
CA ALA A 225 -9.62 2.94 -2.14
C ALA A 225 -10.56 3.40 -1.02
N CYS A 226 -11.76 3.90 -1.35
CA CYS A 226 -12.76 4.35 -0.37
C CYS A 226 -13.20 3.21 0.56
N ILE A 227 -13.48 2.02 0.02
CA ILE A 227 -13.83 0.84 0.82
C ILE A 227 -12.68 0.47 1.75
N VAL A 228 -11.47 0.36 1.20
CA VAL A 228 -10.29 -0.09 1.96
C VAL A 228 -9.93 0.95 3.03
N SER A 229 -9.92 2.24 2.71
CA SER A 229 -9.67 3.32 3.67
C SER A 229 -10.71 3.35 4.79
N HIS A 230 -12.00 3.19 4.46
CA HIS A 230 -13.06 3.10 5.47
C HIS A 230 -12.82 1.95 6.45
N HIS A 231 -12.49 0.76 5.92
CA HIS A 231 -12.16 -0.40 6.73
C HIS A 231 -10.92 -0.21 7.61
N LEU A 232 -9.84 0.33 7.02
CA LEU A 232 -8.58 0.57 7.72
C LEU A 232 -8.77 1.56 8.89
N ASN A 233 -9.54 2.62 8.67
CA ASN A 233 -9.85 3.61 9.70
C ASN A 233 -10.72 3.03 10.81
N GLY A 234 -11.78 2.28 10.48
CA GLY A 234 -12.66 1.65 11.47
C GLY A 234 -11.95 0.58 12.32
N THR A 235 -11.06 -0.20 11.70
CA THR A 235 -10.31 -1.26 12.41
C THR A 235 -9.31 -0.69 13.42
N HIS A 236 -8.73 0.48 13.13
CA HIS A 236 -7.80 1.14 14.04
C HIS A 236 -8.47 1.60 15.35
N GLU A 237 -9.71 2.09 15.27
CA GLU A 237 -10.49 2.47 16.46
C GLU A 237 -10.73 1.28 17.39
N ILE A 238 -11.00 0.10 16.82
CA ILE A 238 -11.19 -1.14 17.59
C ILE A 238 -9.86 -1.62 18.20
N ARG A 239 -8.77 -1.58 17.44
CA ARG A 239 -7.46 -2.08 17.93
C ARG A 239 -6.82 -1.17 18.98
N SER A 240 -7.03 0.14 18.88
CA SER A 240 -6.54 1.09 19.90
C SER A 240 -7.29 1.00 21.22
N THR A 241 -8.56 0.57 21.20
CA THR A 241 -9.40 0.42 22.40
C THR A 241 -9.25 -0.93 23.11
N THR A 242 -8.76 -1.97 22.40
CA THR A 242 -8.80 -3.36 22.90
C THR A 242 -7.46 -3.89 23.40
N ILE A 243 -6.38 -3.09 23.45
CA ILE A 243 -5.07 -3.53 24.00
C ILE A 243 -4.78 -2.82 25.34
N PRO A 244 -5.35 -3.27 26.47
CA PRO A 244 -4.83 -2.93 27.78
C PRO A 244 -3.57 -3.76 28.05
N GLY A 245 -2.38 -3.14 27.99
CA GLY A 245 -1.19 -3.73 28.63
C GLY A 245 0.08 -3.89 27.80
N LEU A 246 0.18 -3.34 26.59
CA LEU A 246 1.48 -3.21 25.91
C LEU A 246 2.06 -1.81 26.18
N LYS A 247 2.81 -1.70 27.28
CA LYS A 247 3.83 -0.67 27.52
C LYS A 247 5.20 -1.25 27.22
#